data_AF-A0A1X3GRG4-F1
#
_entry.id   AF-A0A1X3GRG4-F1
#
_cell.length_a   1.000
_cell.length_b   1.000
_cell.length_c   1.000
_cell.angle_alpha   90.00
_cell.angle_beta   90.00
_cell.angle_gamma   90.00
#
_symmetry.space_group_name_H-M   'P 1'
#
loop_
_entity.id
_entity.type
_entity.pdbx_description
1 polymer ?
#
loop_
_entity_poly.entity_id
_entity_poly.type
_entity_poly.pdbx_seq_one_letter_code
_entity_poly.pdbx_strand_id
1 'polypeptide(L)'
;MNRFTPGRLFKSRGRPYQILGTKDHWTRDGRYVEMIRYQSVCAETGCERTFRALSTKSRIRKGQLNKRCELHHAPGIPVPIKKVRKKRPKARLKKPTAAALLRARRERAVQRAILAVQRVQRPSYLD
;
A
#
# COMPACT_ATOMS: atom_id res chain seq x y z
N MET A 1 -19.93 -0.66 9.45
CA MET A 1 -19.62 -0.34 10.86
C MET A 1 -18.14 -0.02 11.03
N ASN A 2 -17.81 1.13 11.64
CA ASN A 2 -16.42 1.57 11.82
C ASN A 2 -15.67 0.57 12.72
N ARG A 3 -14.56 0.00 12.23
CA ARG A 3 -13.77 -1.00 13.00
C ARG A 3 -12.96 -0.36 14.14
N PHE A 4 -12.87 0.95 14.16
CA PHE A 4 -12.01 1.71 15.06
C PHE A 4 -12.78 2.64 16.01
N THR A 5 -14.01 2.26 16.37
CA THR A 5 -14.81 3.00 17.34
C THR A 5 -14.12 3.01 18.71
N PRO A 6 -14.00 4.17 19.39
CA PRO A 6 -13.56 4.24 20.79
C PRO A 6 -14.35 3.28 21.68
N GLY A 7 -13.68 2.69 22.68
CA GLY A 7 -14.25 1.69 23.59
C GLY A 7 -14.33 0.27 23.01
N ARG A 8 -14.20 0.10 21.69
CA ARG A 8 -14.32 -1.22 21.06
C ARG A 8 -13.18 -2.15 21.48
N LEU A 9 -13.56 -3.34 21.95
CA LEU A 9 -12.65 -4.46 22.17
C LEU A 9 -12.48 -5.27 20.89
N PHE A 10 -11.25 -5.70 20.61
CA PHE A 10 -10.97 -6.64 19.54
C PHE A 10 -9.87 -7.61 19.96
N LYS A 11 -9.89 -8.81 19.38
CA LYS A 11 -8.84 -9.81 19.60
C LYS A 11 -7.86 -9.80 18.44
N SER A 12 -6.57 -9.86 18.75
CA SER A 12 -5.50 -10.05 17.75
C SER A 12 -4.53 -11.07 18.28
N ARG A 13 -4.30 -12.15 17.52
CA ARG A 13 -3.42 -13.27 17.92
C ARG A 13 -3.76 -13.80 19.33
N GLY A 14 -5.05 -13.98 19.61
CA GLY A 14 -5.56 -14.47 20.89
C GLY A 14 -5.59 -13.46 22.04
N ARG A 15 -5.09 -12.22 21.85
CA ARG A 15 -4.99 -11.23 22.93
C ARG A 15 -6.04 -10.13 22.81
N PRO A 16 -6.60 -9.65 23.92
CA PRO A 16 -7.55 -8.54 23.93
C PRO A 16 -6.84 -7.19 23.76
N TYR A 17 -7.43 -6.34 22.94
CA TYR A 17 -7.04 -4.97 22.71
C TYR A 17 -8.27 -4.07 22.79
N GLN A 18 -8.12 -2.87 23.34
CA GLN A 18 -9.18 -1.86 23.42
C GLN A 18 -8.79 -0.65 22.58
N ILE A 19 -9.69 -0.17 21.73
CA ILE A 19 -9.51 1.08 20.99
C ILE A 19 -9.87 2.24 21.91
N LEU A 20 -8.95 3.19 22.08
CA LEU A 20 -9.19 4.41 22.85
C LEU A 20 -9.68 5.56 21.96
N GLY A 21 -9.26 5.56 20.69
CA GLY A 21 -9.71 6.54 19.70
C GLY A 21 -8.66 6.76 18.62
N THR A 22 -8.82 7.85 17.88
CA THR A 22 -7.92 8.24 16.80
C THR A 22 -7.05 9.42 17.23
N LYS A 23 -5.89 9.55 16.58
CA LYS A 23 -4.98 10.69 16.72
C LYS A 23 -4.50 11.05 15.32
N ASP A 24 -4.67 12.31 14.96
CA ASP A 24 -4.15 12.85 13.72
C ASP A 24 -2.64 12.94 13.76
N HIS A 25 -2.00 12.55 12.66
CA HIS A 25 -0.55 12.59 12.54
C HIS A 25 -0.13 13.03 11.14
N TRP A 26 0.73 14.04 11.08
CA TRP A 26 1.40 14.45 9.86
C TRP A 26 2.77 13.77 9.82
N THR A 27 3.00 13.02 8.75
CA THR A 27 4.31 12.43 8.49
C THR A 27 5.32 13.51 8.09
N ARG A 28 6.62 13.21 8.22
CA ARG A 28 7.69 14.12 7.80
C ARG A 28 7.59 14.53 6.32
N ASP A 29 7.02 13.67 5.49
CA ASP A 29 6.81 13.91 4.05
C ASP A 29 5.55 14.74 3.75
N GLY A 30 4.90 15.32 4.78
CA GLY A 30 3.69 16.15 4.62
C GLY A 30 2.41 15.37 4.36
N ARG A 31 2.43 14.03 4.45
CA ARG A 31 1.23 13.21 4.28
C ARG A 31 0.49 13.07 5.61
N TYR A 32 -0.81 13.34 5.59
CA TYR A 32 -1.73 13.06 6.69
C TYR A 32 -1.99 11.56 6.86
N VAL A 33 -1.90 11.08 8.11
CA VAL A 33 -2.19 9.70 8.52
C VAL A 33 -2.96 9.70 9.84
N GLU A 34 -4.13 9.08 9.82
CA GLU A 34 -4.91 8.84 11.03
C GLU A 34 -4.36 7.62 11.80
N MET A 35 -3.82 7.86 12.98
CA MET A 35 -3.32 6.82 13.88
C MET A 35 -4.42 6.41 14.86
N ILE A 36 -4.44 5.13 15.24
CA ILE A 36 -5.35 4.59 16.25
C ILE A 36 -4.59 4.44 17.56
N ARG A 37 -5.12 5.03 18.62
CA ARG A 37 -4.72 4.76 20.01
C ARG A 37 -5.42 3.50 20.49
N TYR A 38 -4.65 2.58 21.03
CA TYR A 38 -5.19 1.38 21.66
C TYR A 38 -4.49 1.09 22.98
N GLN A 39 -5.14 0.29 23.81
CA GLN A 39 -4.64 -0.23 25.07
C GLN A 39 -4.65 -1.75 25.07
N SER A 40 -3.67 -2.37 25.73
CA SER A 40 -3.62 -3.81 25.98
C SER A 40 -2.77 -4.11 27.22
N VAL A 41 -2.78 -5.36 27.67
CA VAL A 41 -1.97 -5.86 28.77
C VAL A 41 -0.68 -6.45 28.22
N CYS A 42 0.43 -6.21 28.92
CA CYS A 42 1.74 -6.74 28.53
C CYS A 42 1.72 -8.26 28.38
N ALA A 43 2.46 -8.76 27.40
CA ALA A 43 2.60 -10.17 27.11
C ALA A 43 3.73 -10.87 27.86
N GLU A 44 4.56 -10.12 28.59
CA GLU A 44 5.68 -10.67 29.33
C GLU A 44 5.20 -11.44 30.56
N THR A 45 5.82 -12.58 30.86
CA THR A 45 5.52 -13.39 32.03
C THR A 45 5.76 -12.58 33.30
N GLY A 46 4.74 -12.50 34.17
CA GLY A 46 4.80 -11.69 35.40
C GLY A 46 4.59 -10.18 35.17
N CYS A 47 4.35 -9.73 33.95
CA CYS A 47 4.02 -8.34 33.68
C CYS A 47 2.54 -8.15 33.37
N GLU A 48 1.80 -7.57 34.31
CA GLU A 48 0.37 -7.27 34.17
C GLU A 48 0.09 -5.81 33.82
N ARG A 49 1.15 -5.06 33.46
CA ARG A 49 1.02 -3.64 33.15
C ARG A 49 0.18 -3.44 31.90
N THR A 50 -0.77 -2.53 32.00
CA THR A 50 -1.46 -1.99 30.83
C THR A 50 -0.54 -1.00 30.12
N PHE A 51 -0.52 -1.06 28.80
CA PHE A 51 0.23 -0.11 27.99
C PHE A 51 -0.67 0.50 26.92
N ARG A 52 -0.32 1.72 26.50
CA ARG A 52 -1.00 2.43 25.42
C ARG A 52 -0.03 2.59 24.27
N ALA A 53 -0.51 2.39 23.05
CA ALA A 53 0.32 2.53 21.86
C ALA A 53 -0.47 3.12 20.70
N LEU A 54 0.29 3.70 19.77
CA LEU A 54 -0.23 4.24 18.52
C LEU A 54 0.09 3.27 17.37
N SER A 55 -0.90 3.01 16.52
CA SER A 55 -0.70 2.21 15.31
C SER A 55 -1.55 2.71 14.17
N THR A 56 -1.08 2.54 12.94
CA THR A 56 -1.89 2.84 11.75
C THR A 56 -3.01 1.80 11.57
N LYS A 57 -4.09 2.20 10.88
CA LYS A 57 -5.20 1.31 10.51
C LYS A 57 -4.73 0.05 9.77
N SER A 58 -3.73 0.18 8.90
CA SER A 58 -3.18 -0.94 8.13
C SER A 58 -2.44 -1.95 8.99
N ARG A 59 -1.67 -1.52 10.00
CA ARG A 59 -0.98 -2.41 10.94
C ARG A 59 -1.95 -3.17 11.83
N ILE A 60 -3.02 -2.52 12.30
CA ILE A 60 -4.07 -3.20 13.08
C ILE A 60 -4.73 -4.31 12.24
N ARG A 61 -5.09 -4.01 10.98
CA ARG A 61 -5.67 -5.01 10.06
C ARG A 61 -4.75 -6.20 9.81
N LYS A 62 -3.43 -5.99 9.82
CA LYS A 62 -2.41 -7.05 9.68
C LYS A 62 -2.08 -7.76 11.01
N GLY A 63 -2.68 -7.35 12.12
CA GLY A 63 -2.34 -7.87 13.45
C GLY A 63 -0.92 -7.52 13.92
N GLN A 64 -0.32 -6.47 13.36
CA GLN A 64 1.02 -5.98 13.69
C GLN A 64 0.95 -4.93 14.81
N LEU A 65 0.51 -5.39 15.99
CA LEU A 65 0.37 -4.56 17.19
C LEU A 65 1.49 -4.86 18.18
N ASN A 66 1.79 -3.86 19.01
CA ASN A 66 2.66 -4.05 20.16
C ASN A 66 1.98 -5.04 21.10
N LYS A 67 2.79 -5.91 21.70
CA LYS A 67 2.33 -6.94 22.63
C LYS A 67 2.85 -6.69 24.04
N ARG A 68 3.82 -5.80 24.20
CA ARG A 68 4.57 -5.59 25.44
C ARG A 68 4.55 -4.11 25.80
N CYS A 69 4.59 -3.83 27.10
CA CYS A 69 4.72 -2.47 27.64
C CYS A 69 6.12 -1.91 27.36
N GLU A 70 6.31 -0.61 27.53
CA GLU A 70 7.55 0.10 27.19
C GLU A 70 8.81 -0.48 27.85
N LEU A 71 8.70 -1.09 29.03
CA LEU A 71 9.83 -1.75 29.71
C LEU A 71 10.25 -3.08 29.08
N HIS A 72 9.27 -3.88 28.64
CA HIS A 72 9.52 -5.20 28.04
C HIS A 72 9.45 -5.16 26.51
N HIS A 73 9.19 -3.98 25.96
CA HIS A 73 9.28 -3.71 24.55
C HIS A 73 10.76 -3.76 24.20
N ALA A 74 11.22 -4.93 23.74
CA ALA A 74 12.58 -5.11 23.29
C ALA A 74 12.93 -3.93 22.35
N PRO A 75 14.02 -3.18 22.61
CA PRO A 75 14.47 -2.16 21.68
C PRO A 75 14.64 -2.87 20.34
N GLY A 76 13.89 -2.44 19.33
CA GLY A 76 13.86 -3.11 18.05
C GLY A 76 15.29 -3.31 17.59
N ILE A 77 15.66 -4.55 17.25
CA ILE A 77 16.97 -4.86 16.67
C ILE A 77 17.18 -3.83 15.56
N PRO A 78 18.26 -3.02 15.57
CA PRO A 78 18.51 -2.05 14.52
C PRO A 78 18.38 -2.79 13.19
N VAL A 79 17.42 -2.36 12.37
CA VAL A 79 17.15 -3.00 11.09
C VAL A 79 18.48 -2.97 10.33
N PRO A 80 19.08 -4.12 10.00
CA PRO A 80 20.33 -4.13 9.28
C PRO A 80 20.16 -3.28 8.03
N ILE A 81 21.06 -2.31 7.89
CA ILE A 81 21.21 -1.42 6.73
C ILE A 81 20.88 -2.24 5.49
N LYS A 82 19.87 -1.78 4.74
CA LYS A 82 19.32 -2.43 3.53
C LYS A 82 20.41 -3.24 2.82
N LYS A 83 20.41 -4.57 2.97
CA LYS A 83 21.14 -5.41 2.02
C LYS A 83 20.56 -5.04 0.66
N VAL A 84 21.42 -4.50 -0.21
CA VAL A 84 21.06 -4.04 -1.56
C VAL A 84 20.20 -5.13 -2.18
N ARG A 85 18.92 -4.84 -2.43
CA ARG A 85 18.05 -5.75 -3.18
C ARG A 85 18.79 -6.07 -4.46
N LYS A 86 19.22 -7.33 -4.65
CA LYS A 86 19.72 -7.80 -5.95
C LYS A 86 18.62 -7.44 -6.95
N LYS A 87 18.91 -6.49 -7.86
CA LYS A 87 18.00 -6.13 -8.94
C LYS A 87 17.64 -7.44 -9.65
N ARG A 88 16.37 -7.83 -9.62
CA ARG A 88 15.90 -8.91 -10.51
C ARG A 88 16.32 -8.51 -11.93
N PRO A 89 16.94 -9.40 -12.71
CA PRO A 89 17.28 -9.06 -14.09
C PRO A 89 15.98 -8.65 -14.78
N LYS A 90 15.94 -7.43 -15.33
CA LYS A 90 14.83 -7.03 -16.19
C LYS A 90 14.79 -8.05 -17.33
N ALA A 91 13.66 -8.72 -17.52
CA ALA A 91 13.47 -9.58 -18.67
C ALA A 91 13.80 -8.75 -19.92
N ARG A 92 14.83 -9.17 -20.67
CA ARG A 92 15.16 -8.53 -21.94
C ARG A 92 13.99 -8.79 -22.87
N LEU A 93 13.13 -7.78 -23.06
CA LEU A 93 12.14 -7.79 -24.12
C LEU A 93 12.89 -8.07 -25.42
N LYS A 94 12.61 -9.21 -26.06
CA LYS A 94 13.21 -9.57 -27.34
C LYS A 94 12.89 -8.43 -28.33
N LYS A 95 13.91 -7.87 -28.96
CA LYS A 95 13.70 -6.85 -30.00
C LYS A 95 12.78 -7.45 -31.07
N PRO A 96 11.75 -6.72 -31.55
CA PRO A 96 10.89 -7.22 -32.60
C PRO A 96 11.72 -7.51 -33.85
N THR A 97 11.41 -8.62 -34.52
CA THR A 97 12.08 -9.01 -35.77
C THR A 97 11.73 -8.01 -36.89
N ALA A 98 12.58 -7.92 -37.92
CA ALA A 98 12.35 -7.03 -39.07
C ALA A 98 10.97 -7.29 -39.73
N ALA A 99 10.55 -8.55 -39.80
CA ALA A 99 9.23 -8.93 -40.31
C ALA A 99 8.08 -8.37 -39.45
N ALA A 100 8.21 -8.38 -38.12
CA ALA A 100 7.21 -7.82 -37.20
C ALA A 100 7.12 -6.29 -37.35
N LEU A 101 8.27 -5.62 -37.52
CA LEU A 101 8.30 -4.17 -37.78
C LEU A 101 7.66 -3.82 -39.12
N LEU A 102 7.90 -4.62 -40.17
CA LEU A 102 7.31 -4.40 -41.49
C LEU A 102 5.79 -4.57 -41.47
N ARG A 103 5.28 -5.60 -40.78
CA ARG A 103 3.83 -5.81 -40.58
C ARG A 103 3.17 -4.63 -39.87
N ALA A 104 3.74 -4.19 -38.74
CA ALA A 104 3.23 -3.05 -37.99
C ALA A 104 3.24 -1.75 -38.82
N ARG A 105 4.25 -1.56 -39.69
CA ARG A 105 4.30 -0.40 -40.60
C ARG A 105 3.17 -0.44 -41.64
N ARG A 106 2.90 -1.62 -42.22
CA ARG A 106 1.80 -1.81 -43.18
C ARG A 106 0.44 -1.57 -42.52
N GLU A 107 0.21 -2.13 -41.33
CA GLU A 107 -1.03 -1.93 -40.57
C GLU A 107 -1.30 -0.45 -40.29
N ARG A 108 -0.28 0.30 -39.87
CA ARG A 108 -0.39 1.75 -39.66
C ARG A 108 -0.70 2.52 -40.94
N ALA A 109 -0.12 2.11 -42.07
CA ALA A 109 -0.41 2.73 -43.36
C ALA A 109 -1.87 2.51 -43.78
N VAL A 110 -2.37 1.29 -43.62
CA VAL A 110 -3.78 0.93 -43.90
C VAL A 110 -4.71 1.72 -42.98
N GLN A 111 -4.45 1.78 -41.67
CA GLN A 111 -5.26 2.56 -40.73
C GLN A 111 -5.30 4.04 -41.10
N ARG A 112 -4.16 4.63 -41.50
CA ARG A 112 -4.11 6.02 -41.97
C ARG A 112 -4.90 6.25 -43.24
N ALA A 113 -4.84 5.32 -44.19
CA ALA A 113 -5.62 5.40 -45.42
C ALA A 113 -7.12 5.32 -45.13
N ILE A 114 -7.55 4.39 -44.27
CA ILE A 114 -8.95 4.26 -43.82
C ILE A 114 -9.42 5.57 -43.17
N LEU A 115 -8.65 6.13 -42.25
CA LEU A 115 -8.99 7.40 -41.59
C LEU A 115 -9.05 8.58 -42.57
N ALA A 116 -8.19 8.61 -43.60
CA ALA A 116 -8.22 9.64 -44.62
C ALA A 116 -9.49 9.56 -45.48
N VAL A 117 -9.87 8.35 -45.92
CA VAL A 117 -11.12 8.13 -46.67
C VAL A 117 -12.34 8.53 -45.84
N GLN A 118 -12.38 8.14 -44.55
CA GLN A 118 -13.46 8.54 -43.64
C GLN A 118 -13.54 10.05 -43.42
N ARG A 119 -12.41 10.77 -43.45
CA ARG A 119 -12.40 12.24 -43.35
C ARG A 119 -12.95 12.90 -44.62
N VAL A 120 -12.65 12.35 -45.79
CA VAL A 120 -13.16 12.86 -47.07
C VAL A 120 -14.66 12.59 -47.24
N GLN A 121 -15.14 11.45 -46.75
CA GLN A 121 -16.57 11.07 -46.81
C GLN A 121 -17.43 11.73 -45.73
N ARG A 122 -16.87 12.59 -44.88
CA ARG A 122 -17.65 13.25 -43.80
C ARG A 122 -18.55 14.31 -44.42
N PRO A 123 -19.89 14.17 -44.39
CA PRO A 123 -20.78 15.16 -44.96
C PRO A 123 -20.59 16.50 -44.24
N SER A 124 -20.39 17.56 -45.03
CA SER A 124 -20.56 18.93 -44.57
C SER A 124 -22.02 19.08 -44.11
N TYR A 125 -22.25 19.34 -42.83
CA TYR A 125 -23.59 19.72 -42.32
C TYR A 125 -23.86 21.23 -42.53
N LEU A 126 -23.19 21.86 -43.49
CA LEU A 126 -23.27 23.30 -43.79
C LEU A 126 -23.61 23.55 -45.27
N ASP A 127 -24.54 22.78 -45.81
CA ASP A 127 -25.35 23.18 -46.98
C ASP A 127 -26.82 23.23 -46.55
#